data_AF-A0A2F0AQB7-F1
#
_entry.id   AF-A0A2F0AQB7-F1
#
_cell.length_a   1.000
_cell.length_b   1.000
_cell.length_c   1.000
_cell.angle_alpha   90.00
_cell.angle_beta   90.00
_cell.angle_gamma   90.00
#
_symmetry.space_group_name_H-M   'P 1'
#
loop_
_entity.id
_entity.type
_entity.pdbx_description
1 polymer ?
#
loop_
_entity_poly.entity_id
_entity_poly.type
_entity_poly.pdbx_seq_one_letter_code
_entity_poly.pdbx_strand_id
1 'polypeptide(L)'
;MSITHFFGLLVMVLTTAGAANATCAFIKNHDQKEMCKASKGGTCAFIKDRDQREYCKAIYKGQSCAFIKNRDLKEKCKASKGGTCAFIKDRDLKEMCKASKGGTCAFIKDRDLREYCKAIYKGQSCAFIKNRDLKEKCRTQRRK
;
A
#
# COMPACT_ATOMS: atom_id res chain seq x y z
N MET A 1 14.20 32.86 58.42
CA MET A 1 12.76 32.50 58.47
C MET A 1 12.34 32.03 57.09
N SER A 2 11.75 30.82 57.04
CA SER A 2 10.86 30.25 56.00
C SER A 2 11.41 30.12 54.56
N ILE A 3 11.88 28.95 54.11
CA ILE A 3 11.10 27.77 53.64
C ILE A 3 9.91 28.17 52.76
N THR A 4 10.02 27.97 51.44
CA THR A 4 8.91 27.51 50.58
C THR A 4 9.41 26.72 49.37
N HIS A 5 9.10 25.41 49.39
CA HIS A 5 8.66 24.53 48.27
C HIS A 5 9.59 24.38 47.04
N PHE A 6 10.35 23.28 46.87
CA PHE A 6 9.89 21.95 46.43
C PHE A 6 8.73 22.02 45.41
N PHE A 7 9.03 22.04 44.11
CA PHE A 7 8.23 21.47 43.00
C PHE A 7 9.12 21.60 41.75
N GLY A 8 9.95 20.63 41.38
CA GLY A 8 9.51 19.26 41.17
C GLY A 8 8.78 19.18 39.82
N LEU A 9 9.56 19.00 38.76
CA LEU A 9 9.23 18.03 37.71
C LEU A 9 7.81 18.16 37.08
N LEU A 10 7.53 19.24 36.35
CA LEU A 10 6.45 19.16 35.35
C LEU A 10 7.03 18.62 34.04
N VAL A 11 7.11 17.29 34.00
CA VAL A 11 7.18 16.48 32.80
C VAL A 11 6.14 17.03 31.82
N MET A 12 6.60 17.63 30.73
CA MET A 12 5.76 17.92 29.58
C MET A 12 5.41 16.56 28.96
N VAL A 13 4.36 15.95 29.51
CA VAL A 13 3.80 14.65 29.13
C VAL A 13 3.53 14.68 27.63
N LEU A 14 4.12 13.70 26.96
CA LEU A 14 3.98 13.42 25.54
C LEU A 14 2.50 13.40 25.15
N THR A 15 2.05 14.40 24.40
CA THR A 15 0.95 14.23 23.46
C THR A 15 1.50 13.69 22.15
N THR A 16 2.13 12.51 22.19
CA THR A 16 2.18 11.68 20.98
C THR A 16 0.76 11.22 20.75
N ALA A 17 -0.01 12.04 20.03
CA ALA A 17 -1.19 11.58 19.33
C ALA A 17 -0.78 10.26 18.66
N GLY A 18 -1.42 9.17 19.08
CA GLY A 18 -1.28 7.86 18.48
C GLY A 18 -1.73 7.95 17.03
N ALA A 19 -0.88 8.52 16.18
CA ALA A 19 -0.83 8.16 14.80
C ALA A 19 -0.57 6.66 14.85
N ALA A 20 -1.63 5.88 14.65
CA ALA A 20 -1.52 4.56 14.09
C ALA A 20 -0.82 4.75 12.74
N ASN A 21 0.50 4.96 12.79
CA ASN A 21 1.41 4.92 11.69
C ASN A 21 1.26 3.49 11.23
N ALA A 22 0.39 3.27 10.24
CA ALA A 22 0.08 1.94 9.76
C ALA A 22 1.41 1.32 9.33
N THR A 23 1.98 0.50 10.21
CA THR A 23 3.27 -0.14 9.99
C THR A 23 3.01 -1.34 9.12
N CYS A 24 3.96 -1.69 8.25
CA CYS A 24 3.85 -2.92 7.46
C CYS A 24 3.91 -4.18 8.34
N ALA A 25 4.06 -4.04 9.65
CA ALA A 25 4.24 -5.14 10.60
C ALA A 25 3.03 -6.08 10.67
N PHE A 26 1.81 -5.54 10.50
CA PHE A 26 0.56 -6.28 10.66
C PHE A 26 0.10 -7.06 9.41
N ILE A 27 0.83 -6.94 8.30
CA ILE A 27 0.60 -7.75 7.10
C ILE A 27 1.19 -9.15 7.36
N LYS A 28 0.36 -10.19 7.29
CA LYS A 28 0.76 -11.59 7.49
C LYS A 28 1.43 -12.17 6.26
N ASN A 29 0.92 -11.89 5.07
CA ASN A 29 1.54 -12.34 3.82
C ASN A 29 2.94 -11.72 3.69
N HIS A 30 3.96 -12.58 3.65
CA HIS A 30 5.36 -12.20 3.63
C HIS A 30 5.69 -11.25 2.47
N ASP A 31 5.26 -11.60 1.25
CA ASP A 31 5.61 -10.84 0.05
C ASP A 31 4.87 -9.50 0.00
N GLN A 32 3.63 -9.44 0.48
CA GLN A 32 2.90 -8.18 0.64
C GLN A 32 3.51 -7.29 1.73
N LYS A 33 4.02 -7.88 2.81
CA LYS A 33 4.73 -7.16 3.87
C LYS A 33 6.01 -6.55 3.35
N GLU A 34 6.82 -7.29 2.61
CA GLU A 34 8.05 -6.79 2.00
C GLU A 34 7.75 -5.74 0.92
N MET A 35 6.70 -5.92 0.12
CA MET A 35 6.23 -4.91 -0.83
C MET A 35 5.84 -3.59 -0.12
N CYS A 36 5.16 -3.67 1.02
CA CYS A 36 4.81 -2.51 1.83
C CYS A 36 6.06 -1.82 2.41
N LYS A 37 7.05 -2.58 2.88
CA LYS A 37 8.33 -2.01 3.35
C LYS A 37 9.06 -1.30 2.21
N ALA A 38 9.10 -1.89 1.02
CA ALA A 38 9.71 -1.27 -0.15
C ALA A 38 9.03 0.05 -0.55
N SER A 39 7.71 0.14 -0.43
CA SER A 39 6.99 1.40 -0.69
C SER A 39 7.32 2.53 0.30
N LYS A 40 7.98 2.20 1.41
CA LYS A 40 8.47 3.15 2.43
C LYS A 40 10.00 3.32 2.39
N GLY A 41 10.65 2.98 1.27
CA GLY A 41 12.09 3.12 1.08
C GLY A 41 12.91 1.84 1.33
N GLY A 42 12.28 0.75 1.76
CA GLY A 42 12.94 -0.54 1.99
C GLY A 42 13.47 -1.23 0.72
N THR A 43 13.98 -2.46 0.91
CA THR A 43 14.48 -3.32 -0.19
C THR A 43 13.39 -4.22 -0.77
N CYS A 44 13.54 -4.61 -2.03
CA CYS A 44 12.71 -5.64 -2.69
C CYS A 44 13.32 -7.04 -2.59
N ALA A 45 14.54 -7.18 -2.05
CA ALA A 45 15.32 -8.43 -2.09
C ALA A 45 14.64 -9.61 -1.37
N PHE A 46 13.87 -9.33 -0.32
CA PHE A 46 13.24 -10.35 0.51
C PHE A 46 11.90 -10.86 -0.05
N ILE A 47 11.33 -10.27 -1.09
CA ILE A 47 10.11 -10.80 -1.71
C ILE A 47 10.41 -12.16 -2.34
N LYS A 48 9.68 -13.22 -1.93
CA LYS A 48 9.91 -14.60 -2.38
C LYS A 48 9.39 -14.80 -3.80
N ASP A 49 8.15 -14.38 -4.07
CA ASP A 49 7.57 -14.43 -5.40
C ASP A 49 8.40 -13.59 -6.39
N ARG A 50 8.89 -14.26 -7.44
CA ARG A 50 9.79 -13.63 -8.42
C ARG A 50 9.12 -12.47 -9.14
N ASP A 51 7.88 -12.64 -9.57
CA ASP A 51 7.18 -11.64 -10.36
C ASP A 51 6.82 -10.41 -9.51
N GLN A 52 6.42 -10.62 -8.26
CA GLN A 52 6.24 -9.53 -7.28
C GLN A 52 7.55 -8.84 -6.96
N ARG A 53 8.67 -9.58 -6.86
CA ARG A 53 9.99 -8.98 -6.63
C ARG A 53 10.41 -8.10 -7.80
N GLU A 54 10.25 -8.56 -9.04
CA GLU A 54 10.55 -7.76 -10.22
C GLU A 54 9.59 -6.57 -10.37
N TYR A 55 8.32 -6.75 -10.05
CA TYR A 55 7.36 -5.64 -9.95
C TYR A 55 7.80 -4.59 -8.92
N CYS A 56 8.19 -5.01 -7.72
CA CYS A 56 8.69 -4.11 -6.67
C CYS A 56 9.91 -3.30 -7.16
N LYS A 57 10.90 -3.97 -7.76
CA LYS A 57 12.09 -3.30 -8.31
C LYS A 57 11.72 -2.32 -9.42
N ALA A 58 10.77 -2.69 -10.27
CA ALA A 58 10.35 -1.81 -11.36
C ALA A 58 9.65 -0.55 -10.85
N ILE A 59 8.79 -0.67 -9.84
CA ILE A 59 8.02 0.46 -9.28
C ILE A 59 8.87 1.35 -8.36
N TYR A 60 9.70 0.77 -7.49
CA TYR A 60 10.39 1.51 -6.43
C TYR A 60 11.90 1.70 -6.66
N LYS A 61 12.52 0.95 -7.58
CA LYS A 61 13.96 0.99 -7.87
C LYS A 61 14.27 1.31 -9.34
N GLY A 62 13.29 1.75 -10.11
CA GLY A 62 13.48 2.20 -11.50
C GLY A 62 13.71 1.09 -12.54
N GLN A 63 13.70 -0.20 -12.17
CA GLN A 63 14.01 -1.30 -13.10
C GLN A 63 12.95 -1.51 -14.19
N SER A 64 13.30 -2.27 -15.23
CA SER A 64 12.37 -2.60 -16.32
C SER A 64 11.26 -3.57 -15.90
N CYS A 65 10.06 -3.40 -16.46
CA CYS A 65 8.96 -4.37 -16.32
C CYS A 65 9.18 -5.65 -17.15
N ALA A 66 10.25 -5.72 -17.98
CA ALA A 66 10.52 -6.82 -18.89
C ALA A 66 10.76 -8.17 -18.18
N PHE A 67 11.28 -8.14 -16.96
CA PHE A 67 11.64 -9.34 -16.19
C PHE A 67 10.46 -10.03 -15.49
N ILE A 68 9.28 -9.41 -15.48
CA ILE A 68 8.04 -9.99 -14.94
C ILE A 68 7.49 -11.02 -15.95
N LYS A 69 7.31 -12.27 -15.53
CA LYS A 69 6.78 -13.35 -16.35
C LYS A 69 5.25 -13.35 -16.38
N ASN A 70 4.59 -13.11 -15.25
CA ASN A 70 3.15 -12.94 -15.20
C ASN A 70 2.70 -11.79 -16.11
N ARG A 71 1.92 -12.11 -17.14
CA ARG A 71 1.48 -11.16 -18.17
C ARG A 71 0.68 -10.01 -17.58
N ASP A 72 -0.28 -10.29 -16.72
CA ASP A 72 -1.16 -9.26 -16.15
C ASP A 72 -0.40 -8.33 -15.21
N LEU A 73 0.53 -8.87 -14.41
CA LEU A 73 1.40 -8.07 -13.56
C LEU A 73 2.39 -7.24 -14.37
N LYS A 74 2.93 -7.78 -15.47
CA LYS A 74 3.79 -7.05 -16.41
C LYS A 74 3.05 -5.88 -17.06
N GLU A 75 1.83 -6.10 -17.54
CA GLU A 75 1.02 -5.04 -18.14
C GLU A 75 0.61 -3.99 -17.11
N LYS A 76 0.28 -4.40 -15.88
CA LYS A 76 0.08 -3.46 -14.77
C LYS A 76 1.32 -2.60 -14.50
N CYS A 77 2.50 -3.21 -14.47
CA CYS A 77 3.77 -2.49 -14.28
C CYS A 77 3.98 -1.44 -15.37
N LYS A 78 3.79 -1.82 -16.65
CA LYS A 78 3.87 -0.89 -17.78
C LYS A 78 2.87 0.25 -17.64
N ALA A 79 1.64 -0.05 -17.23
CA ALA A 79 0.60 0.95 -17.04
C ALA A 79 0.93 1.96 -15.93
N SER A 80 1.55 1.50 -14.84
CA SER A 80 2.07 2.38 -13.78
C SER A 80 3.22 3.29 -14.24
N LYS A 81 3.87 2.97 -15.37
CA LYS A 81 4.93 3.77 -16.00
C LYS A 81 4.45 4.56 -17.23
N GLY A 82 3.14 4.80 -17.35
CA GLY A 82 2.55 5.59 -18.44
C GLY A 82 1.86 4.77 -19.54
N GLY A 83 2.03 3.45 -19.59
CA GLY A 83 1.36 2.58 -20.58
C GLY A 83 -0.17 2.44 -20.36
N THR A 84 -0.85 1.66 -21.20
CA THR A 84 -2.31 1.43 -21.12
C THR A 84 -2.68 0.23 -20.23
N CYS A 85 -3.92 0.20 -19.74
CA CYS A 85 -4.52 -0.94 -19.03
C CYS A 85 -5.18 -1.97 -19.96
N ALA A 86 -5.16 -1.74 -21.29
CA ALA A 86 -5.94 -2.53 -22.25
C ALA A 86 -5.57 -4.02 -22.28
N PHE A 87 -4.28 -4.33 -22.10
CA PHE A 87 -3.72 -5.68 -22.26
C PHE A 87 -3.78 -6.57 -21.01
N ILE A 88 -4.28 -6.04 -19.89
CA ILE A 88 -4.53 -6.83 -18.67
C ILE A 88 -5.76 -7.72 -18.92
N LYS A 89 -5.61 -9.03 -18.75
CA LYS A 89 -6.67 -10.03 -18.92
C LYS A 89 -7.50 -10.20 -17.66
N ASP A 90 -6.87 -10.24 -16.48
CA ASP A 90 -7.58 -10.26 -15.22
C ASP A 90 -8.47 -9.02 -15.09
N ARG A 91 -9.79 -9.26 -14.97
CA ARG A 91 -10.80 -8.19 -15.00
C ARG A 91 -10.63 -7.23 -13.83
N ASP A 92 -10.42 -7.77 -12.65
CA ASP A 92 -10.35 -6.97 -11.42
C ASP A 92 -9.06 -6.14 -11.39
N LEU A 93 -7.94 -6.70 -11.86
CA LEU A 93 -6.68 -6.00 -12.03
C LEU A 93 -6.76 -4.92 -13.11
N LYS A 94 -7.49 -5.18 -14.20
CA LYS A 94 -7.74 -4.21 -15.27
C LYS A 94 -8.53 -3.03 -14.76
N GLU A 95 -9.59 -3.27 -14.01
CA GLU A 95 -10.40 -2.20 -13.41
C GLU A 95 -9.64 -1.43 -12.35
N MET A 96 -8.81 -2.10 -11.53
CA MET A 96 -7.87 -1.43 -10.63
C MET A 96 -6.90 -0.49 -11.37
N CYS A 97 -6.36 -0.94 -12.51
CA CYS A 97 -5.49 -0.13 -13.35
C CYS A 97 -6.21 1.08 -13.95
N LYS A 98 -7.45 0.90 -14.42
CA LYS A 98 -8.27 2.01 -14.93
C LYS A 98 -8.57 3.02 -13.82
N ALA A 99 -8.90 2.55 -12.61
CA ALA A 99 -9.14 3.42 -11.47
C ALA A 99 -7.91 4.25 -11.09
N SER A 100 -6.70 3.68 -11.20
CA SER A 100 -5.46 4.44 -10.97
C SER A 100 -5.19 5.54 -12.01
N LYS A 101 -5.96 5.57 -13.10
CA LYS A 101 -5.91 6.57 -14.17
C LYS A 101 -7.19 7.43 -14.22
N GLY A 102 -7.94 7.52 -13.12
CA GLY A 102 -9.15 8.35 -13.00
C GLY A 102 -10.47 7.62 -13.25
N GLY A 103 -10.43 6.32 -13.59
CA GLY A 103 -11.63 5.51 -13.80
C GLY A 103 -12.47 5.23 -12.54
N THR A 104 -13.47 4.37 -12.69
CA THR A 104 -14.35 3.90 -11.60
C THR A 104 -13.87 2.59 -10.98
N CYS A 105 -14.30 2.32 -9.75
CA CYS A 105 -14.09 1.05 -9.03
C CYS A 105 -15.30 0.11 -9.12
N ALA A 106 -16.39 0.51 -9.78
CA ALA A 106 -17.67 -0.21 -9.75
C ALA A 106 -17.63 -1.61 -10.37
N PHE A 107 -16.76 -1.83 -11.36
CA PHE A 107 -16.70 -3.08 -12.14
C PHE A 107 -15.77 -4.16 -11.56
N ILE A 108 -15.11 -3.87 -10.43
CA ILE A 108 -14.30 -4.86 -9.70
C ILE A 108 -15.24 -5.85 -9.02
N LYS A 109 -15.11 -7.14 -9.33
CA LYS A 109 -15.94 -8.22 -8.77
C LYS A 109 -15.56 -8.52 -7.33
N ASP A 110 -14.26 -8.71 -7.06
CA ASP A 110 -13.77 -8.94 -5.71
C ASP A 110 -14.14 -7.77 -4.79
N ARG A 111 -14.89 -8.08 -3.72
CA ARG A 111 -15.41 -7.06 -2.81
C ARG A 111 -14.29 -6.33 -2.08
N ASP A 112 -13.29 -7.04 -1.59
CA ASP A 112 -12.21 -6.46 -0.80
C ASP A 112 -11.31 -5.59 -1.68
N LEU A 113 -11.06 -6.01 -2.93
CA LEU A 113 -10.34 -5.22 -3.92
C LEU A 113 -11.14 -3.99 -4.37
N ARG A 114 -12.47 -4.10 -4.49
CA ARG A 114 -13.33 -2.95 -4.79
C ARG A 114 -13.31 -1.92 -3.67
N GLU A 115 -13.40 -2.34 -2.42
CA GLU A 115 -13.29 -1.43 -1.27
C GLU A 115 -11.87 -0.84 -1.15
N TYR A 116 -10.84 -1.62 -1.43
CA TYR A 116 -9.47 -1.13 -1.56
C TYR A 116 -9.35 -0.04 -2.64
N CYS A 117 -9.90 -0.28 -3.84
CA CYS A 117 -9.91 0.68 -4.94
C CYS A 117 -10.55 2.01 -4.52
N LYS A 118 -11.74 1.95 -3.92
CA LYS A 118 -12.46 3.12 -3.45
C LYS A 118 -11.68 3.87 -2.37
N ALA A 119 -11.02 3.14 -1.48
CA ALA A 119 -10.24 3.76 -0.42
C ALA A 119 -8.99 4.48 -0.93
N ILE A 120 -8.30 3.90 -1.92
CA ILE A 120 -7.08 4.48 -2.50
C ILE A 120 -7.38 5.61 -3.48
N TYR A 121 -8.39 5.48 -4.35
CA TYR A 121 -8.63 6.41 -5.46
C TYR A 121 -9.86 7.31 -5.29
N LYS A 122 -10.76 7.01 -4.35
CA LYS A 122 -12.00 7.78 -4.10
C LYS A 122 -12.11 8.29 -2.65
N GLY A 123 -11.06 8.16 -1.84
CA GLY A 123 -11.01 8.68 -0.46
C GLY A 123 -11.81 7.89 0.58
N GLN A 124 -12.42 6.76 0.21
CA GLN A 124 -13.25 5.97 1.13
C GLN A 124 -12.46 5.28 2.25
N SER A 125 -13.15 4.83 3.30
CA SER A 125 -12.52 4.15 4.44
C SER A 125 -11.98 2.76 4.10
N CYS A 126 -10.82 2.40 4.64
CA CYS A 126 -10.29 1.02 4.60
C CYS A 126 -11.06 0.06 5.53
N ALA A 127 -12.01 0.55 6.34
CA ALA A 127 -12.72 -0.24 7.34
C ALA A 127 -13.54 -1.39 6.75
N PHE A 128 -14.05 -1.23 5.52
CA PHE A 128 -14.93 -2.19 4.86
C PHE A 128 -14.22 -3.38 4.21
N ILE A 129 -12.88 -3.38 4.18
CA ILE A 129 -12.07 -4.48 3.64
C ILE A 129 -12.00 -5.62 4.69
N LYS A 130 -12.46 -6.83 4.34
CA LYS A 130 -12.45 -7.98 5.24
C LYS A 130 -11.08 -8.66 5.30
N ASN A 131 -10.40 -8.79 4.16
CA ASN A 131 -9.04 -9.32 4.09
C ASN A 131 -8.09 -8.44 4.92
N ARG A 132 -7.52 -9.03 5.99
CA ARG A 132 -6.66 -8.31 6.95
C ARG A 132 -5.43 -7.72 6.27
N ASP A 133 -4.75 -8.48 5.43
CA ASP A 133 -3.52 -8.02 4.77
C ASP A 133 -3.80 -6.88 3.80
N LEU A 134 -4.89 -6.98 3.03
CA LEU A 134 -5.31 -5.92 2.12
C LEU A 134 -5.78 -4.67 2.88
N LYS A 135 -6.46 -4.84 4.01
CA LYS A 135 -6.86 -3.74 4.90
C LYS A 135 -5.65 -3.00 5.46
N GLU A 136 -4.64 -3.72 5.92
CA GLU A 136 -3.39 -3.11 6.40
C GLU A 136 -2.65 -2.41 5.27
N LYS A 137 -2.56 -3.04 4.10
CA LYS A 137 -2.01 -2.40 2.89
C LYS A 137 -2.75 -1.12 2.52
N CYS A 138 -4.08 -1.10 2.64
CA CYS A 138 -4.88 0.11 2.39
C CYS A 138 -4.50 1.23 3.37
N ARG A 139 -4.40 0.91 4.66
CA ARG A 139 -4.03 1.87 5.72
C ARG A 139 -2.63 2.44 5.52
N THR A 140 -1.69 1.66 4.99
CA THR A 140 -0.32 2.13 4.72
C THR A 140 -0.19 2.95 3.45
N GLN A 141 -1.04 2.69 2.44
CA GLN A 141 -0.94 3.33 1.11
C GLN A 141 -1.86 4.54 0.93
N ARG A 142 -2.82 4.77 1.82
CA ARG A 142 -3.59 6.02 1.83
C ARG A 142 -2.62 7.18 2.02
N ARG A 143 -2.47 8.02 0.99
CA ARG A 143 -1.86 9.34 1.15
C ARG A 143 -2.79 10.18 2.04
N LYS A 144 -2.21 10.76 3.09
CA LYS A 144 -2.84 11.85 3.84
C LYS A 144 -2.80 13.12 2.99
#